data_AF-A0A4Y2J0W6-F1
#
_entry.id   AF-A0A4Y2J0W6-F1
#
_cell.length_a   1.000
_cell.length_b   1.000
_cell.length_c   1.000
_cell.angle_alpha   90.00
_cell.angle_beta   90.00
_cell.angle_gamma   90.00
#
_symmetry.space_group_name_H-M   'P 1'
#
loop_
_entity.id
_entity.type
_entity.pdbx_description
1 polymer ?
#
loop_
_entity_poly.entity_id
_entity_poly.type
_entity_poly.pdbx_seq_one_letter_code
_entity_poly.pdbx_strand_id
1 'polypeptide(L)'
;MLVENLKEQSLFNQRRAYDRIKSLGGVENVSVTKRMLLAVRGARHRYRTNLVRKNEYLDKKKASKTQEKRKLENELQQLYNQEKKIWLDKEKEETEFEEKIQILEEKRKSLL
;
A
#
# COMPACT_ATOMS: atom_id res chain seq x y z
N MET A 1 1.30 -29.68 0.77
CA MET A 1 1.66 -28.82 1.92
C MET A 1 2.97 -28.11 1.56
N LEU A 2 2.90 -26.93 0.91
CA LEU A 2 4.08 -26.13 0.58
C LEU A 2 4.51 -25.37 1.84
N VAL A 3 5.60 -25.81 2.47
CA VAL A 3 6.17 -25.17 3.65
C VAL A 3 6.70 -23.78 3.26
N GLU A 4 6.38 -22.76 4.06
CA GLU A 4 6.59 -21.31 3.90
C GLU A 4 8.03 -20.80 3.63
N ASN A 5 8.98 -21.68 3.29
CA ASN A 5 10.40 -21.38 3.04
C ASN A 5 10.74 -21.06 1.58
N LEU A 6 9.75 -20.75 0.73
CA LEU A 6 9.93 -20.17 -0.61
C LEU A 6 10.34 -18.69 -0.54
N LYS A 7 11.45 -18.39 0.15
CA LYS A 7 12.15 -17.12 -0.01
C LYS A 7 13.36 -17.39 -0.87
N GLU A 8 13.49 -16.70 -2.00
CA GLU A 8 14.66 -16.78 -2.90
C GLU A 8 15.98 -16.72 -2.14
N GLN A 9 16.05 -15.90 -1.09
CA GLN A 9 17.22 -15.81 -0.20
C GLN A 9 17.55 -17.11 0.52
N SER A 10 16.54 -17.89 0.94
CA SER A 10 16.76 -19.21 1.56
C SER A 10 17.38 -20.17 0.56
N LEU A 11 16.83 -20.22 -0.65
CA LEU A 11 17.36 -21.05 -1.75
C LEU A 11 18.78 -20.63 -2.16
N PHE A 12 19.04 -19.33 -2.26
CA PHE A 12 20.36 -18.79 -2.56
C PHE A 12 21.39 -19.19 -1.49
N ASN A 13 21.02 -19.09 -0.21
CA ASN A 13 21.89 -19.48 0.89
C ASN A 13 22.18 -20.99 0.91
N GLN A 14 21.17 -21.82 0.63
CA GLN A 14 21.35 -23.27 0.49
C GLN A 14 22.27 -23.61 -0.68
N ARG A 15 22.06 -22.96 -1.83
CA ARG A 15 22.91 -23.14 -3.01
C ARG A 15 24.36 -22.77 -2.74
N ARG A 16 24.59 -21.62 -2.10
CA ARG A 16 25.93 -21.17 -1.71
C ARG A 16 26.62 -22.16 -0.78
N ALA A 17 25.89 -22.74 0.18
CA ALA A 17 26.44 -23.76 1.06
C ALA A 17 26.81 -25.03 0.27
N TYR A 18 25.92 -25.49 -0.60
CA TYR A 18 26.16 -26.65 -1.46
C TYR A 18 27.39 -26.48 -2.36
N ASP A 19 27.49 -25.35 -3.07
CA ASP A 19 28.61 -25.09 -3.98
C ASP A 19 29.94 -25.07 -3.21
N ARG A 20 29.95 -24.50 -1.99
CA ARG A 20 31.13 -24.52 -1.13
C ARG A 20 31.51 -25.93 -0.68
N ILE A 21 30.56 -26.74 -0.23
CA ILE A 21 30.81 -28.14 0.17
C ILE A 21 31.32 -28.95 -1.01
N LYS A 22 30.71 -28.78 -2.18
CA LYS A 22 31.14 -29.45 -3.42
C LYS A 22 32.57 -29.07 -3.80
N SER A 23 32.94 -27.79 -3.69
CA SER A 23 34.31 -27.34 -3.98
C SER A 23 35.37 -27.95 -3.04
N LEU A 24 34.97 -28.36 -1.83
CA LEU A 24 35.84 -29.04 -0.86
C LEU A 24 35.89 -30.56 -1.07
N GLY A 25 35.19 -31.12 -2.05
CA GLY A 25 35.18 -32.55 -2.32
C GLY A 25 34.27 -33.36 -1.39
N GLY A 26 33.42 -32.71 -0.60
CA GLY A 26 32.48 -33.39 0.30
C GLY A 26 32.34 -32.73 1.66
N VAL A 27 31.40 -33.23 2.46
CA VAL A 27 31.10 -32.71 3.81
C VAL A 27 32.23 -33.03 4.79
N GLU A 28 32.88 -34.19 4.63
CA GLU A 28 33.97 -34.65 5.51
C GLU A 28 35.18 -33.71 5.50
N ASN A 29 35.40 -33.01 4.38
CA ASN A 29 36.50 -32.06 4.21
C ASN A 29 36.19 -30.66 4.76
N VAL A 30 34.99 -30.45 5.33
CA VAL A 30 34.60 -29.16 5.90
C VAL A 30 35.08 -29.05 7.34
N SER A 31 36.15 -28.29 7.55
CA SER A 31 36.63 -27.99 8.91
C SER A 31 35.61 -27.14 9.70
N VAL A 32 35.14 -27.62 10.84
CA VAL A 32 34.26 -26.86 11.73
C VAL A 32 35.08 -25.83 12.50
N THR A 33 34.90 -24.55 12.17
CA THR A 33 35.62 -23.46 12.83
C THR A 33 34.87 -22.91 14.05
N LYS A 34 35.60 -22.33 15.01
CA LYS A 34 35.01 -21.63 16.17
C LYS A 34 34.00 -20.55 15.77
N ARG A 35 34.23 -19.87 14.65
CA ARG A 35 33.31 -18.87 14.08
C ARG A 35 31.96 -19.48 13.68
N MET A 36 31.96 -20.68 13.10
CA MET A 36 30.72 -21.38 12.74
C MET A 36 29.90 -21.73 13.99
N LEU A 37 30.55 -22.25 15.04
CA LEU A 37 29.90 -22.57 16.31
C LEU A 37 29.26 -21.32 16.95
N LEU A 38 29.99 -20.20 16.98
CA LEU A 38 29.46 -18.93 17.49
C LEU A 38 28.30 -18.39 16.64
N ALA A 39 28.39 -18.52 15.32
CA ALA A 39 27.31 -18.13 14.41
C ALA A 39 26.05 -18.97 14.69
N VAL A 40 26.16 -20.29 14.85
CA VAL A 40 25.02 -21.18 15.10
C VAL A 40 24.39 -20.92 16.48
N ARG A 41 25.19 -20.69 17.52
CA ARG A 41 24.72 -20.51 18.91
C ARG A 41 23.62 -19.45 19.05
N GLY A 42 23.71 -18.36 18.29
CA GLY A 42 22.72 -17.27 18.31
C GLY A 42 21.68 -17.30 17.19
N ALA A 43 21.71 -18.30 16.29
CA ALA A 43 20.92 -18.28 15.07
C ALA A 43 19.41 -18.26 15.33
N ARG A 44 18.94 -19.08 16.28
CA ARG A 44 17.51 -19.14 16.64
C ARG A 44 17.00 -17.81 17.21
N HIS A 45 17.79 -17.16 18.07
CA HIS A 45 17.42 -15.86 18.63
C HIS A 45 17.34 -14.80 17.53
N ARG A 46 18.37 -14.69 16.67
CA ARG A 46 18.39 -13.75 15.54
C ARG A 46 17.23 -13.97 14.57
N TYR A 47 16.86 -15.23 14.32
CA TYR A 47 15.70 -15.55 13.50
C TYR A 47 14.42 -14.97 14.10
N ARG A 48 14.16 -15.21 15.39
CA ARG A 48 12.97 -14.70 16.07
C ARG A 48 12.94 -13.17 16.10
N THR A 49 14.06 -12.52 16.40
CA THR A 49 14.13 -11.04 16.41
C THR A 49 13.87 -10.45 15.03
N ASN A 50 14.40 -11.07 13.98
CA ASN A 50 14.16 -10.61 12.61
C ASN A 50 12.70 -10.82 12.17
N LEU A 51 12.07 -11.91 12.62
CA LEU A 51 10.67 -12.18 12.34
C LEU A 51 9.75 -11.15 13.01
N VAL A 52 10.02 -10.79 14.27
CA VAL A 52 9.31 -9.73 14.98
C VAL A 52 9.46 -8.39 14.27
N ARG A 53 10.71 -7.97 13.96
CA ARG A 53 10.97 -6.72 13.23
C ARG A 53 10.28 -6.66 11.87
N LYS A 54 10.24 -7.79 11.15
CA LYS A 54 9.55 -7.87 9.85
C LYS A 54 8.05 -7.64 10.03
N ASN A 55 7.44 -8.27 11.02
CA ASN A 55 6.00 -8.11 11.29
C ASN A 55 5.68 -6.66 11.68
N GLU A 56 6.44 -6.08 12.60
CA GLU A 56 6.28 -4.67 13.01
C GLU A 56 6.37 -3.72 11.81
N TYR A 57 7.32 -3.94 10.89
CA TYR A 57 7.44 -3.14 9.68
C TYR A 57 6.20 -3.28 8.77
N LEU A 58 5.71 -4.51 8.58
CA LEU A 58 4.53 -4.76 7.77
C LEU A 58 3.27 -4.12 8.39
N ASP A 59 3.14 -4.18 9.71
CA ASP A 59 2.00 -3.60 10.42
C ASP A 59 2.02 -2.06 10.36
N LYS A 60 3.20 -1.45 10.53
CA LYS A 60 3.38 0.00 10.31
C LYS A 60 3.02 0.41 8.89
N LYS A 61 3.45 -0.38 7.89
CA LYS A 61 3.14 -0.12 6.47
C LYS A 61 1.64 -0.26 6.18
N LYS A 62 0.96 -1.25 6.78
CA LYS A 62 -0.50 -1.40 6.69
C LYS A 62 -1.21 -0.22 7.33
N ALA A 63 -0.81 0.20 8.52
CA ALA A 63 -1.40 1.33 9.22
C ALA A 63 -1.26 2.63 8.40
N SER A 64 -0.08 2.89 7.85
CA SER A 64 0.16 4.05 6.97
C SER A 64 -0.72 4.02 5.71
N LYS A 65 -0.82 2.87 5.02
CA LYS A 65 -1.71 2.72 3.87
C LYS A 65 -3.18 2.95 4.20
N THR A 66 -3.64 2.44 5.34
CA THR A 66 -5.02 2.65 5.80
C THR A 66 -5.27 4.13 6.09
N GLN A 67 -4.30 4.83 6.67
CA GLN A 67 -4.41 6.26 6.93
C GLN A 67 -4.44 7.08 5.62
N GLU A 68 -3.59 6.75 4.64
CA GLU A 68 -3.61 7.37 3.31
C GLU A 68 -4.95 7.14 2.61
N LYS A 69 -5.46 5.90 2.64
CA LYS A 69 -6.76 5.57 2.05
C LYS A 69 -7.89 6.41 2.66
N ARG A 70 -7.93 6.55 3.99
CA ARG A 70 -8.92 7.39 4.67
C ARG A 70 -8.82 8.86 4.29
N LYS A 71 -7.61 9.38 4.12
CA LYS A 71 -7.42 10.78 3.67
C LYS A 71 -7.98 10.99 2.26
N LEU A 72 -7.67 10.08 1.34
CA LEU A 72 -8.18 10.13 -0.03
C LEU A 72 -9.71 10.00 -0.08
N GLU A 73 -10.29 9.10 0.71
CA GLU A 73 -11.76 8.94 0.81
C GLU A 73 -12.43 10.23 1.31
N ASN A 74 -11.84 10.91 2.31
CA ASN A 74 -12.35 12.17 2.82
C ASN A 74 -12.24 13.30 1.78
N GLU A 75 -11.12 13.40 1.06
CA GLU A 75 -10.93 14.39 -0.01
C GLU A 75 -11.94 14.16 -1.15
N LEU A 76 -12.14 12.92 -1.57
CA LEU A 76 -13.17 12.58 -2.57
C LEU A 76 -14.57 12.98 -2.11
N GLN A 77 -14.92 12.69 -0.85
CA GLN A 77 -16.22 13.07 -0.31
C GLN A 77 -16.42 14.58 -0.28
N GLN A 78 -15.37 15.34 0.04
CA GLN A 78 -15.40 16.80 0.00
C GLN A 78 -15.64 17.33 -1.41
N LEU A 79 -14.94 16.76 -2.41
CA LEU A 79 -15.11 17.13 -3.81
C LEU A 79 -16.52 16.83 -4.32
N TYR A 80 -17.08 15.65 -4.03
CA TYR A 80 -18.46 15.33 -4.39
C TYR A 80 -19.48 16.29 -3.77
N ASN A 81 -19.25 16.70 -2.52
CA ASN A 81 -20.12 17.67 -1.84
C ASN A 81 -20.01 19.07 -2.48
N GLN A 82 -18.81 19.48 -2.89
CA GLN A 82 -18.59 20.74 -3.59
C GLN A 82 -19.24 20.74 -4.97
N GLU A 83 -19.06 19.67 -5.75
CA GLU A 83 -19.70 19.48 -7.06
C GLU A 83 -21.22 19.57 -6.92
N LYS A 84 -21.80 18.85 -5.96
CA LYS A 84 -23.25 18.90 -5.70
C LYS A 84 -23.74 20.31 -5.38
N LYS A 85 -22.96 21.09 -4.62
CA LYS A 85 -23.31 22.47 -4.29
C LYS A 85 -23.31 23.35 -5.55
N ILE A 86 -22.28 23.23 -6.39
CA ILE A 86 -22.19 23.98 -7.66
C ILE A 86 -23.38 23.67 -8.57
N TRP A 87 -23.77 22.39 -8.67
CA TRP A 87 -24.95 21.99 -9.43
C TRP A 87 -26.23 22.64 -8.92
N LEU A 88 -26.42 22.65 -7.60
CA LEU A 88 -27.60 23.25 -6.99
C LEU A 88 -27.66 24.77 -7.18
N ASP A 89 -26.50 25.44 -7.12
CA ASP A 89 -26.41 26.88 -7.34
C ASP A 89 -26.66 27.22 -8.83
N LYS A 90 -26.15 26.40 -9.75
CA LYS A 90 -26.43 26.52 -11.19
C LYS A 90 -27.91 26.35 -11.53
N GLU A 91 -28.57 25.36 -10.94
CA GLU A 91 -30.00 25.11 -11.14
C GLU A 91 -30.86 26.31 -10.70
N LYS A 92 -30.52 26.93 -9.55
CA LYS A 92 -31.19 28.15 -9.10
C LYS A 92 -30.96 29.30 -10.07
N GLU A 93 -29.73 29.53 -10.51
CA GLU A 93 -29.42 30.58 -11.49
C GLU A 93 -30.19 30.36 -12.79
N GLU A 94 -30.28 29.13 -13.28
CA GLU A 94 -31.08 28.77 -14.47
C GLU A 94 -32.55 29.14 -14.28
N THR A 95 -33.17 28.78 -13.14
CA THR A 95 -34.57 29.14 -12.86
C THR A 95 -34.78 30.66 -12.77
N GLU A 96 -33.84 31.41 -12.16
CA GLU A 96 -33.92 32.87 -12.11
C GLU A 96 -33.82 33.51 -13.50
N PHE A 97 -33.00 32.94 -14.40
CA PHE A 97 -32.90 33.41 -15.78
C PHE A 97 -34.17 33.10 -16.56
N GLU A 98 -34.74 31.91 -16.41
CA GLU A 98 -36.02 31.52 -17.03
C GLU A 98 -37.16 32.46 -16.62
N GLU A 99 -37.28 32.75 -15.32
CA GLU A 99 -38.28 33.71 -14.81
C GLU A 99 -38.09 35.11 -15.41
N LYS A 100 -36.84 35.61 -15.47
CA LYS A 100 -36.53 36.91 -16.07
C LYS A 100 -36.86 36.94 -17.55
N ILE A 101 -36.55 35.87 -18.30
CA ILE A 101 -36.89 35.74 -19.72
C ILE A 101 -38.41 35.79 -19.89
N GLN A 102 -39.16 35.02 -19.10
CA GLN A 102 -40.61 34.96 -19.19
C GLN A 102 -41.26 36.33 -18.92
N ILE A 103 -40.82 37.05 -17.88
CA ILE A 103 -41.28 38.42 -17.57
C ILE A 103 -41.03 39.37 -18.76
N LEU A 104 -39.86 39.28 -19.39
CA LEU A 104 -39.51 40.13 -20.54
C LEU A 104 -40.32 39.77 -21.78
N GLU A 105 -40.59 38.49 -22.02
CA GLU A 105 -41.45 38.03 -23.12
C GLU A 105 -42.90 38.49 -22.94
N GLU A 106 -43.45 38.41 -21.73
CA GLU A 106 -44.79 38.91 -21.41
C GLU A 106 -44.89 40.43 -21.62
N LYS A 107 -43.90 41.19 -21.12
CA LYS A 107 -43.82 42.64 -21.38
C LYS A 107 -43.74 42.95 -22.87
N ARG A 108 -42.94 42.21 -23.63
CA ARG A 108 -42.84 42.37 -25.10
C ARG A 108 -44.18 42.11 -25.78
N LYS A 109 -44.92 41.08 -25.38
CA LYS A 109 -46.26 40.78 -25.91
C LYS A 109 -47.27 41.87 -25.58
N SER A 110 -47.18 42.51 -24.41
CA SER A 110 -48.09 43.60 -24.02
C SER A 110 -47.86 44.92 -24.76
N LEU A 111 -46.69 45.09 -25.40
CA LEU A 111 -46.30 46.29 -26.15
C LEU A 111 -46.57 46.18 -27.66
N LEU A 112 -46.99 45.01 -28.13
CA LEU A 112 -47.37 44.71 -29.52
C LEU A 112 -48.90 44.61 -29.65
#